data_AF-A0A7I9ZF14-F1
#
_entry.id   AF-A0A7I9ZF14-F1
#
_cell.length_a   1.000
_cell.length_b   1.000
_cell.length_c   1.000
_cell.angle_alpha   90.00
_cell.angle_beta   90.00
_cell.angle_gamma   90.00
#
_symmetry.space_group_name_H-M   'P 1'
#
loop_
_entity.id
_entity.type
_entity.pdbx_description
1 polymer ?
#
loop_
_entity_poly.entity_id
_entity_poly.type
_entity_poly.pdbx_seq_one_letter_code
_entity_poly.pdbx_strand_id
1 'polypeptide(L)'
;MPTLQSVRIGKTTDVLALRVVTGHSLADWHKQSEALAAAWRADRIAIRATAPGELRITLMRGDVLADPIALPMPTTATAVDVGSVRVGITETRHWWHLPLLGHHLLVAGATGAGKGSVLWSLIAGLAPAVKTGQVRLCVIDPKGGMELGAGAPMFTVFTHDATGTTLYLLRQLVEVMHARANRLRARRACTPRLD
;
A
#
# COMPACT_ATOMS: atom_id res chain seq x y z
N MET A 1 -31.61 -13.10 11.40
CA MET A 1 -30.72 -12.05 11.93
C MET A 1 -29.28 -12.37 11.56
N PRO A 2 -28.40 -11.37 11.38
CA PRO A 2 -26.96 -11.60 11.17
C PRO A 2 -26.37 -12.42 12.32
N THR A 3 -25.38 -13.26 12.03
CA THR A 3 -24.74 -14.13 13.03
C THR A 3 -23.35 -13.61 13.36
N LEU A 4 -23.09 -13.35 14.64
CA LEU A 4 -21.75 -13.01 15.12
C LEU A 4 -20.90 -14.28 15.17
N GLN A 5 -19.82 -14.31 14.39
CA GLN A 5 -18.92 -15.47 14.31
C GLN A 5 -17.80 -15.39 15.35
N SER A 6 -17.21 -14.22 15.54
CA SER A 6 -16.18 -14.01 16.55
C SER A 6 -16.08 -12.55 16.97
N VAL A 7 -15.56 -12.35 18.17
CA VAL A 7 -15.24 -11.04 18.74
C VAL A 7 -13.82 -11.09 19.29
N ARG A 8 -13.00 -10.11 18.94
CA ARG A 8 -11.71 -9.86 19.56
C ARG A 8 -11.73 -8.46 20.14
N ILE A 9 -11.68 -8.38 21.46
CA ILE A 9 -11.64 -7.11 22.20
C ILE A 9 -10.18 -6.72 22.40
N GLY A 10 -9.84 -5.50 21.99
CA GLY A 10 -8.50 -4.94 22.18
C GLY A 10 -8.52 -3.76 23.13
N LYS A 11 -7.35 -3.19 23.41
CA LYS A 11 -7.23 -2.02 24.32
C LYS A 11 -8.02 -0.81 23.81
N THR A 12 -7.92 -0.54 22.51
CA THR A 12 -8.51 0.63 21.83
C THR A 12 -9.26 0.25 20.56
N THR A 13 -9.16 -1.02 20.14
CA THR A 13 -9.73 -1.51 18.88
C THR A 13 -10.36 -2.87 19.08
N ASP A 14 -11.64 -2.99 18.75
CA ASP A 14 -12.36 -4.26 18.74
C ASP A 14 -12.61 -4.72 17.31
N VAL A 15 -12.58 -6.02 17.09
CA VAL A 15 -12.83 -6.62 15.77
C VAL A 15 -13.93 -7.65 15.90
N LEU A 16 -14.98 -7.49 15.12
CA LEU A 16 -16.12 -8.40 15.03
C LEU A 16 -16.13 -9.04 13.65
N ALA A 17 -16.24 -10.37 13.60
CA ALA A 17 -16.51 -11.11 12.37
C ALA A 17 -17.98 -11.52 12.37
N LEU A 18 -18.69 -11.22 11.29
CA LEU A 18 -20.13 -11.45 11.19
C LEU A 18 -20.47 -12.09 9.86
N ARG A 19 -21.47 -12.97 9.88
CA ARG A 19 -22.11 -13.50 8.70
C ARG A 19 -23.42 -12.75 8.46
N VAL A 20 -23.55 -12.14 7.29
CA VAL A 20 -24.77 -11.42 6.91
C VAL A 20 -25.83 -12.37 6.42
N VAL A 21 -27.09 -11.95 6.53
CA VAL A 21 -28.24 -12.69 6.01
C VAL A 21 -28.52 -12.32 4.56
N THR A 22 -29.20 -13.22 3.84
CA THR A 22 -29.70 -12.94 2.49
C THR A 22 -30.49 -11.64 2.46
N GLY A 23 -30.22 -10.80 1.46
CA GLY A 23 -30.85 -9.48 1.32
C GLY A 23 -30.06 -8.33 1.97
N HIS A 24 -29.03 -8.62 2.77
CA HIS A 24 -28.12 -7.57 3.26
C HIS A 24 -26.88 -7.49 2.37
N SER A 25 -26.51 -6.27 1.99
CA SER A 25 -25.28 -5.97 1.26
C SER A 25 -24.28 -5.21 2.14
N LEU A 26 -23.00 -5.22 1.78
CA LEU A 26 -21.99 -4.38 2.43
C LEU A 26 -22.40 -2.89 2.44
N ALA A 27 -23.09 -2.42 1.40
CA ALA A 27 -23.57 -1.04 1.30
C ALA A 27 -24.62 -0.72 2.38
N ASP A 28 -25.49 -1.66 2.73
CA ASP A 28 -26.50 -1.46 3.78
C ASP A 28 -25.85 -1.30 5.16
N TRP A 29 -24.79 -2.06 5.43
CA TRP A 29 -24.00 -1.92 6.65
C TRP A 29 -23.23 -0.59 6.68
N HIS A 30 -22.67 -0.17 5.54
CA HIS A 30 -22.02 1.14 5.45
C HIS A 30 -22.99 2.30 5.68
N LYS A 31 -24.23 2.24 5.17
CA LYS A 31 -25.24 3.27 5.42
C LYS A 31 -25.54 3.45 6.91
N GLN A 32 -25.40 2.38 7.69
CA GLN A 32 -25.65 2.39 9.14
C GLN A 32 -24.38 2.66 9.96
N SER A 33 -23.23 2.95 9.34
CA SER A 33 -21.95 3.04 10.04
C SER A 33 -21.96 4.08 11.16
N GLU A 34 -22.55 5.25 10.95
CA GLU A 34 -22.61 6.30 11.97
C GLU A 34 -23.50 5.91 13.16
N ALA A 35 -24.68 5.33 12.88
CA ALA A 35 -25.58 4.84 13.92
C ALA A 35 -24.93 3.72 14.75
N LEU A 36 -24.21 2.81 14.08
CA LEU A 36 -23.44 1.75 14.73
C LEU A 36 -22.28 2.31 15.57
N ALA A 37 -21.54 3.30 15.06
CA ALA A 37 -20.47 3.95 15.80
C ALA A 37 -21.00 4.64 17.06
N ALA A 38 -22.12 5.36 16.97
CA ALA A 38 -22.79 5.99 18.11
C ALA A 38 -23.28 4.94 19.13
N ALA A 39 -23.95 3.89 18.67
CA ALA A 39 -24.46 2.82 19.52
C ALA A 39 -23.35 2.10 20.29
N TRP A 40 -22.19 1.89 19.66
CA TRP A 40 -21.05 1.22 20.27
C TRP A 40 -20.02 2.16 20.90
N ARG A 41 -20.31 3.47 20.96
CA ARG A 41 -19.41 4.51 21.48
C ARG A 41 -18.00 4.41 20.89
N ALA A 42 -17.92 4.22 19.57
CA ALA A 42 -16.67 4.17 18.81
C ALA A 42 -16.45 5.51 18.09
N ASP A 43 -15.21 6.03 18.17
CA ASP A 43 -14.80 7.23 17.44
C ASP A 43 -14.80 6.99 15.92
N ARG A 44 -14.45 5.76 15.52
CA ARG A 44 -14.46 5.34 14.12
C ARG A 44 -14.87 3.89 13.98
N ILE A 45 -15.57 3.60 12.88
CA ILE A 45 -15.91 2.25 12.44
C ILE A 45 -15.34 2.03 11.04
N ALA A 46 -14.79 0.84 10.81
CA ALA A 46 -14.45 0.36 9.47
C ALA A 46 -15.16 -0.96 9.21
N ILE A 47 -15.89 -1.04 8.10
CA ILE A 47 -16.64 -2.23 7.70
C ILE A 47 -16.06 -2.70 6.37
N ARG A 48 -15.74 -3.98 6.25
CA ARG A 48 -15.24 -4.58 5.00
C ARG A 48 -15.75 -6.00 4.82
N ALA A 49 -15.94 -6.41 3.57
CA ALA A 49 -16.18 -7.81 3.25
C ALA A 49 -14.89 -8.63 3.38
N THR A 50 -14.98 -9.82 3.96
CA THR A 50 -13.86 -10.77 4.04
C THR A 50 -14.03 -11.97 3.11
N ALA A 51 -15.28 -12.36 2.86
CA ALA A 51 -15.70 -13.36 1.90
C ALA A 51 -17.15 -13.06 1.49
N PRO A 52 -17.69 -13.70 0.43
CA PRO A 52 -19.11 -13.57 0.10
C PRO A 52 -20.00 -13.89 1.32
N GLY A 53 -20.81 -12.93 1.75
CA GLY A 53 -21.69 -13.06 2.92
C GLY A 53 -21.00 -12.91 4.28
N GLU A 54 -19.71 -12.57 4.33
CA GLU A 54 -18.97 -12.33 5.58
C GLU A 54 -18.40 -10.92 5.64
N LEU A 55 -18.58 -10.28 6.79
CA LEU A 55 -18.10 -8.95 7.10
C LEU A 55 -17.16 -8.97 8.29
N ARG A 56 -16.22 -8.02 8.27
CA ARG A 56 -15.43 -7.64 9.43
C ARG A 56 -15.75 -6.19 9.76
N ILE A 57 -16.12 -5.96 11.01
CA ILE A 57 -16.31 -4.64 11.60
C ILE A 57 -15.15 -4.39 12.57
N THR A 58 -14.41 -3.31 12.35
CA THR A 58 -13.39 -2.79 13.26
C THR A 58 -13.93 -1.55 13.95
N LEU A 59 -14.04 -1.59 15.28
CA LEU A 59 -14.45 -0.47 16.13
C LEU A 59 -13.20 0.15 16.76
N MET A 60 -13.02 1.45 16.62
CA MET A 60 -11.89 2.20 17.17
C MET A 60 -12.41 3.21 18.19
N ARG A 61 -11.96 3.12 19.44
CA ARG A 61 -12.31 4.01 20.58
C ARG A 61 -11.14 4.93 20.99
N GLY A 62 -10.17 5.06 20.10
CA GLY A 62 -8.98 5.87 20.29
C GLY A 62 -8.07 5.69 19.09
N ASP A 63 -7.41 6.77 18.70
CA ASP A 63 -6.50 6.75 17.57
C ASP A 63 -5.11 6.26 17.99
N VAL A 64 -4.86 4.97 17.80
CA VAL A 64 -3.56 4.34 18.07
C VAL A 64 -2.47 4.77 17.09
N LEU A 65 -2.84 5.47 16.02
CA LEU A 65 -1.95 5.99 14.98
C LEU A 65 -1.84 7.52 15.03
N ALA A 66 -2.42 8.17 16.06
CA ALA A 66 -2.32 9.62 16.24
C ALA A 66 -0.87 10.07 16.44
N ASP A 67 -0.10 9.29 17.20
CA ASP A 67 1.32 9.52 17.40
C ASP A 67 2.15 8.82 16.31
N PRO A 68 3.20 9.48 15.79
CA PRO A 68 4.10 8.86 14.82
C PRO A 68 4.73 7.57 15.36
N ILE A 69 4.60 6.49 14.59
CA ILE A 69 5.22 5.20 14.90
C ILE A 69 6.57 5.11 14.19
N ALA A 70 7.65 5.05 14.96
CA ALA A 70 8.98 4.79 14.43
C ALA A 70 9.05 3.35 13.88
N LEU A 71 9.29 3.21 12.58
CA LEU A 71 9.50 1.92 11.94
C LEU A 71 10.99 1.54 11.99
N PRO A 72 11.35 0.27 12.23
CA PRO A 72 12.71 -0.23 12.09
C PRO A 72 13.31 0.15 10.73
N MET A 73 14.46 0.83 10.74
CA MET A 73 15.17 1.21 9.52
C MET A 73 15.79 -0.04 8.86
N PRO A 74 15.54 -0.29 7.57
CA PRO A 74 16.18 -1.38 6.84
C PRO A 74 17.69 -1.23 6.77
N THR A 75 18.39 -2.34 6.95
CA THR A 75 19.84 -2.46 6.75
C THR A 75 20.15 -3.17 5.44
N THR A 76 21.42 -3.19 5.04
CA THR A 76 21.85 -3.93 3.84
C THR A 76 21.62 -5.44 3.92
N ALA A 77 21.52 -6.00 5.14
CA ALA A 77 21.20 -7.40 5.37
C ALA A 77 19.68 -7.67 5.41
N THR A 78 18.85 -6.64 5.32
CA THR A 78 17.39 -6.80 5.35
C THR A 78 16.93 -7.42 4.05
N ALA A 79 16.32 -8.61 4.12
CA ALA A 79 15.72 -9.26 2.96
C ALA A 79 14.55 -8.41 2.43
N VAL A 80 14.54 -8.17 1.12
CA VAL A 80 13.52 -7.38 0.44
C VAL A 80 12.65 -8.29 -0.41
N ASP A 81 11.37 -8.35 -0.06
CA ASP A 81 10.33 -8.91 -0.91
C ASP A 81 9.57 -7.77 -1.60
N VAL A 82 9.81 -7.59 -2.90
CA VAL A 82 9.15 -6.56 -3.73
C VAL A 82 7.66 -6.85 -3.91
N GLY A 83 7.22 -8.09 -3.70
CA GLY A 83 5.82 -8.48 -3.65
C GLY A 83 5.12 -8.10 -2.34
N SER A 84 5.85 -7.67 -1.30
CA SER A 84 5.28 -7.43 0.04
C SER A 84 6.11 -6.43 0.87
N VAL A 85 6.27 -5.21 0.35
CA VAL A 85 7.09 -4.18 1.00
C VAL A 85 6.41 -3.67 2.27
N ARG A 86 7.12 -3.68 3.40
CA ARG A 86 6.65 -3.12 4.68
C ARG A 86 6.63 -1.59 4.60
N VAL A 87 5.47 -0.97 4.84
CA VAL A 87 5.31 0.49 4.72
C VAL A 87 4.82 1.17 5.99
N GLY A 88 4.27 0.43 6.93
CA GLY A 88 3.69 0.99 8.14
C GLY A 88 3.13 -0.07 9.07
N ILE A 89 2.38 0.39 10.08
CA ILE A 89 1.66 -0.44 11.03
C ILE A 89 0.18 -0.06 10.96
N THR A 90 -0.68 -1.07 11.00
CA THR A 90 -2.15 -0.90 11.03
C THR A 90 -2.64 -0.63 12.45
N GLU A 91 -3.90 -0.22 12.59
CA GLU A 91 -4.58 -0.04 13.88
C GLU A 91 -4.57 -1.32 14.74
N THR A 92 -4.45 -2.48 14.09
CA THR A 92 -4.34 -3.78 14.76
C THR A 92 -2.92 -4.17 15.15
N ARG A 93 -1.94 -3.26 15.02
CA ARG A 93 -0.50 -3.46 15.27
C ARG A 93 0.19 -4.50 14.39
N HIS A 94 -0.41 -4.84 13.25
CA HIS A 94 0.24 -5.66 12.23
C HIS A 94 0.95 -4.77 11.21
N TRP A 95 2.00 -5.31 10.61
CA TRP A 95 2.65 -4.70 9.45
C TRP A 95 1.64 -4.44 8.33
N TRP A 96 1.65 -3.22 7.84
CA TRP A 96 1.03 -2.86 6.59
C TRP A 96 2.03 -3.12 5.46
N HIS A 97 1.63 -4.01 4.54
CA HIS A 97 2.42 -4.41 3.39
C HIS A 97 1.78 -3.86 2.11
N LEU A 98 2.62 -3.41 1.16
CA LEU A 98 2.19 -3.02 -0.17
C LEU A 98 2.91 -3.88 -1.23
N PRO A 99 2.16 -4.55 -2.13
CA PRO A 99 2.76 -5.29 -3.23
C PRO A 99 3.14 -4.35 -4.36
N LEU A 100 4.39 -4.41 -4.82
CA LEU A 100 4.86 -3.61 -5.97
C LEU A 100 5.02 -4.45 -7.23
N LEU A 101 5.38 -5.72 -7.09
CA LEU A 101 5.56 -6.60 -8.23
C LEU A 101 4.20 -6.90 -8.90
N GLY A 102 4.02 -6.43 -10.14
CA GLY A 102 2.79 -6.67 -10.90
C GLY A 102 1.62 -5.73 -10.56
N HIS A 103 1.85 -4.68 -9.76
CA HIS A 103 0.83 -3.75 -9.31
C HIS A 103 1.20 -2.29 -9.61
N HIS A 104 0.19 -1.45 -9.81
CA HIS A 104 0.30 0.00 -9.83
C HIS A 104 -0.44 0.55 -8.61
N LEU A 105 0.22 1.42 -7.84
CA LEU A 105 -0.34 1.99 -6.62
C LEU A 105 -0.64 3.48 -6.81
N LEU A 106 -1.81 3.91 -6.32
CA LEU A 106 -2.19 5.31 -6.21
C LEU A 106 -2.29 5.68 -4.73
N VAL A 107 -1.48 6.63 -4.28
CA VAL A 107 -1.55 7.18 -2.92
C VAL A 107 -2.14 8.58 -3.00
N ALA A 108 -3.31 8.78 -2.38
CA ALA A 108 -4.04 10.04 -2.39
C ALA A 108 -4.50 10.43 -0.97
N GLY A 109 -4.80 11.71 -0.77
CA GLY A 109 -5.12 12.29 0.53
C GLY A 109 -4.86 13.79 0.58
N ALA A 110 -5.44 14.49 1.54
CA ALA A 110 -5.23 15.93 1.74
C ALA A 110 -3.78 16.25 2.16
N THR A 111 -3.40 17.53 2.13
CA THR A 111 -2.13 17.99 2.73
C THR A 111 -2.10 17.62 4.22
N GLY A 112 -0.96 17.13 4.71
CA GLY A 112 -0.83 16.64 6.08
C GLY A 112 -1.36 15.22 6.32
N ALA A 113 -2.06 14.59 5.38
CA ALA A 113 -2.63 13.24 5.56
C ALA A 113 -1.61 12.08 5.53
N GLY A 114 -0.29 12.36 5.54
CA GLY A 114 0.74 11.32 5.60
C GLY A 114 1.14 10.66 4.27
N LYS A 115 0.70 11.18 3.11
CA LYS A 115 1.06 10.62 1.78
C LYS A 115 2.59 10.49 1.59
N GLY A 116 3.34 11.52 1.98
CA GLY A 116 4.80 11.52 1.86
C GLY A 116 5.45 10.41 2.69
N SER A 117 4.93 10.14 3.88
CA SER A 117 5.38 9.04 4.73
C SER A 117 5.22 7.68 4.05
N VAL A 118 4.13 7.45 3.31
CA VAL A 118 3.94 6.20 2.55
C VAL A 118 5.01 6.04 1.47
N LEU A 119 5.29 7.11 0.71
CA LEU A 119 6.34 7.10 -0.32
C LEU A 119 7.73 6.87 0.28
N TRP A 120 8.06 7.58 1.37
CA TRP A 120 9.34 7.42 2.05
C TRP A 120 9.51 6.04 2.69
N SER A 121 8.46 5.47 3.27
CA SER A 121 8.49 4.09 3.77
C SER A 121 8.72 3.07 2.65
N LEU A 122 8.11 3.27 1.46
CA LEU A 122 8.36 2.43 0.29
C LEU A 122 9.83 2.54 -0.18
N ILE A 123 10.35 3.76 -0.29
CA ILE A 123 11.74 4.01 -0.69
C ILE A 123 12.70 3.36 0.32
N ALA A 124 12.47 3.57 1.61
CA ALA A 124 13.29 2.97 2.68
C ALA A 124 13.23 1.44 2.63
N GLY A 125 12.03 0.86 2.47
CA GLY A 125 11.83 -0.59 2.36
C GLY A 125 12.52 -1.22 1.14
N LEU A 126 12.69 -0.45 0.06
CA LEU A 126 13.40 -0.87 -1.14
C LEU A 126 14.91 -0.57 -1.12
N ALA A 127 15.37 0.30 -0.23
CA ALA A 127 16.77 0.76 -0.20
C ALA A 127 17.81 -0.38 -0.22
N PRO A 128 17.64 -1.50 0.50
CA PRO A 128 18.58 -2.62 0.42
C PRO A 128 18.64 -3.24 -0.99
N ALA A 129 17.49 -3.41 -1.65
CA ALA A 129 17.41 -3.94 -3.02
C ALA A 129 17.91 -2.94 -4.08
N VAL A 130 17.84 -1.64 -3.80
CA VAL A 130 18.49 -0.62 -4.64
C VAL A 130 20.01 -0.75 -4.53
N LYS A 131 20.54 -0.90 -3.30
CA LYS A 131 21.98 -1.01 -3.05
C LYS A 131 22.60 -2.25 -3.69
N THR A 132 21.88 -3.37 -3.73
CA THR A 132 22.33 -4.60 -4.42
C THR A 132 22.11 -4.57 -5.93
N GLY A 133 21.49 -3.52 -6.47
CA GLY A 133 21.19 -3.38 -7.90
C GLY A 133 19.99 -4.20 -8.39
N GLN A 134 19.26 -4.85 -7.49
CA GLN A 134 18.04 -5.61 -7.82
C GLN A 134 16.87 -4.68 -8.21
N VAL A 135 16.79 -3.49 -7.62
CA VAL A 135 15.77 -2.47 -7.89
C VAL A 135 16.42 -1.19 -8.39
N ARG A 136 15.78 -0.54 -9.36
CA ARG A 136 16.16 0.79 -9.85
C ARG A 136 14.99 1.73 -9.69
N LEU A 137 15.18 2.83 -8.97
CA LEU A 137 14.14 3.84 -8.74
C LEU A 137 14.26 4.95 -9.78
N CYS A 138 13.18 5.20 -10.51
CA CYS A 138 13.03 6.35 -11.40
C CYS A 138 11.98 7.26 -10.78
N VAL A 139 12.37 8.46 -10.37
CA VAL A 139 11.57 9.34 -9.53
C VAL A 139 11.33 10.68 -10.24
N ILE A 140 10.08 11.12 -10.23
CA ILE A 140 9.64 12.40 -10.79
C ILE A 140 8.94 13.15 -9.66
N ASP A 141 9.51 14.27 -9.22
CA ASP A 141 8.95 15.13 -8.16
C ASP A 141 8.68 16.55 -8.70
N PRO A 142 7.50 16.78 -9.32
CA PRO A 142 7.20 18.06 -9.97
C PRO A 142 7.08 19.24 -8.98
N LYS A 143 7.21 19.01 -7.67
CA LYS A 143 7.23 20.06 -6.66
C LYS A 143 8.64 20.63 -6.43
N GLY A 144 9.44 20.73 -7.49
CA GLY A 144 10.81 21.24 -7.38
C GLY A 144 11.73 20.37 -6.51
N GLY A 145 11.38 19.09 -6.31
CA GLY A 145 12.18 18.17 -5.51
C GLY A 145 11.99 18.30 -3.99
N MET A 146 11.02 19.10 -3.53
CA MET A 146 10.78 19.34 -2.11
C MET A 146 10.39 18.07 -1.33
N GLU A 147 9.79 17.08 -1.97
CA GLU A 147 9.26 15.90 -1.27
C GLU A 147 10.26 14.75 -1.29
N LEU A 148 10.94 14.54 -2.43
CA LEU A 148 11.76 13.37 -2.68
C LEU A 148 13.23 13.70 -2.98
N GLY A 149 13.59 14.98 -3.13
CA GLY A 149 14.95 15.40 -3.51
C GLY A 149 16.04 14.93 -2.55
N ALA A 150 15.73 14.79 -1.26
CA ALA A 150 16.66 14.25 -0.27
C ALA A 150 17.12 12.80 -0.59
N GLY A 151 16.36 12.06 -1.39
CA GLY A 151 16.66 10.69 -1.80
C GLY A 151 17.43 10.59 -3.12
N ALA A 152 17.74 11.72 -3.78
CA ALA A 152 18.36 11.75 -5.10
C ALA A 152 19.61 10.84 -5.25
N PRO A 153 20.54 10.74 -4.28
CA PRO A 153 21.69 9.83 -4.39
C PRO A 153 21.34 8.34 -4.52
N MET A 154 20.13 7.94 -4.12
CA MET A 154 19.63 6.55 -4.23
C MET A 154 18.93 6.29 -5.56
N PHE A 155 18.46 7.34 -6.24
CA PHE A 155 17.63 7.18 -7.43
C PHE A 155 18.49 6.94 -8.66
N THR A 156 18.07 5.98 -9.49
CA THR A 156 18.71 5.74 -10.80
C THR A 156 18.46 6.90 -11.74
N VAL A 157 17.25 7.46 -11.67
CA VAL A 157 16.89 8.70 -12.38
C VAL A 157 16.04 9.54 -11.44
N PHE A 158 16.34 10.83 -11.36
CA PHE A 158 15.57 11.81 -10.61
C PHE A 158 15.35 13.04 -11.49
N THR A 159 14.11 13.52 -11.55
CA THR A 159 13.81 14.84 -12.10
C THR A 159 12.75 15.51 -11.26
N HIS A 160 12.89 16.81 -11.09
CA HIS A 160 11.90 17.66 -10.43
C HIS A 160 11.27 18.69 -11.36
N ASP A 161 11.67 18.63 -12.63
CA ASP A 161 11.29 19.59 -13.65
C ASP A 161 10.00 19.12 -14.32
N ALA A 162 8.93 19.90 -14.18
CA ALA A 162 7.65 19.62 -14.81
C ALA A 162 7.62 19.91 -16.33
N THR A 163 8.76 20.27 -16.94
CA THR A 163 8.86 20.56 -18.38
C THR A 163 9.15 19.33 -19.25
N GLY A 164 9.66 19.54 -20.47
CA GLY A 164 9.94 18.50 -21.47
C GLY A 164 10.88 17.39 -21.00
N THR A 165 11.73 17.66 -20.00
CA THR A 165 12.61 16.65 -19.38
C THR A 165 11.83 15.46 -18.81
N THR A 166 10.71 15.72 -18.12
CA THR A 166 9.84 14.67 -17.58
C THR A 166 9.19 13.85 -18.68
N LEU A 167 8.71 14.49 -19.75
CA LEU A 167 8.10 13.80 -20.89
C LEU A 167 9.11 12.90 -21.62
N TYR A 168 10.34 13.39 -21.79
CA TYR A 168 11.42 12.61 -22.38
C TYR A 168 11.75 11.38 -21.52
N LEU A 169 11.85 11.55 -20.20
CA LEU A 169 12.07 10.44 -19.27
C LEU A 169 10.95 9.39 -19.35
N LEU A 170 9.68 9.82 -19.37
CA LEU A 170 8.56 8.89 -19.49
C LEU A 170 8.60 8.09 -20.79
N ARG A 171 8.94 8.74 -21.92
CA ARG A 171 9.12 8.05 -23.22
C ARG A 171 10.24 7.02 -23.15
N GLN A 172 11.37 7.36 -22.55
CA GLN A 172 12.49 6.43 -22.34
C GLN A 172 12.08 5.22 -21.47
N LEU A 173 11.29 5.42 -20.42
CA LEU A 173 10.78 4.31 -19.59
C LEU A 173 9.84 3.38 -20.38
N VAL A 174 9.04 3.94 -21.29
CA VAL A 174 8.18 3.16 -22.21
C VAL A 174 9.03 2.32 -23.16
N GLU A 175 10.13 2.85 -23.70
CA GLU A 175 11.06 2.09 -24.52
C GLU A 175 11.69 0.91 -23.76
N VAL A 176 12.11 1.14 -22.51
CA VAL A 176 12.62 0.07 -21.62
C VAL A 176 11.56 -1.01 -21.40
N MET A 177 10.31 -0.62 -21.18
CA MET A 177 9.18 -1.55 -21.03
C MET A 177 9.00 -2.41 -22.29
N HIS A 178 8.95 -1.80 -23.49
CA HIS A 178 8.83 -2.54 -24.75
C HIS A 178 10.01 -3.47 -24.99
N ALA A 179 11.25 -3.02 -24.73
CA ALA A 179 12.43 -3.86 -24.85
C ALA A 179 12.42 -5.07 -23.91
N ARG A 180 11.86 -4.93 -22.69
CA ARG A 180 11.67 -6.06 -21.75
C ARG A 180 10.57 -7.00 -22.22
N ALA A 181 9.43 -6.47 -22.65
CA ALA A 181 8.32 -7.27 -23.17
C ALA A 181 8.74 -8.11 -24.39
N ASN A 182 9.50 -7.52 -25.32
CA ASN A 182 10.02 -8.22 -26.50
C ASN A 182 10.98 -9.36 -26.12
N ARG A 183 11.87 -9.15 -25.15
CA ARG A 183 12.75 -10.21 -24.64
C ARG A 183 11.98 -11.35 -23.98
N LEU A 184 10.95 -11.04 -23.20
CA LEU A 184 10.09 -12.06 -22.58
C LEU A 184 9.29 -12.85 -23.61
N ARG A 185 8.76 -12.18 -24.64
CA ARG A 185 8.07 -12.81 -25.77
C ARG A 185 8.99 -13.78 -26.51
N ALA A 186 10.22 -13.35 -26.84
CA ALA A 186 11.21 -14.17 -27.53
C ALA A 186 11.57 -15.43 -26.73
N ARG A 187 11.66 -15.33 -25.40
CA ARG A 187 11.94 -16.48 -24.53
C ARG A 187 10.78 -17.46 -24.43
N ARG A 188 9.52 -16.98 -24.39
CA ARG A 188 8.32 -17.85 -24.36
C ARG A 188 8.08 -18.58 -25.68
N ALA A 189 8.58 -18.07 -26.80
CA ALA A 189 8.50 -18.73 -28.10
C ALA A 189 9.49 -19.91 -28.25
N CYS A 190 10.55 -19.97 -27.42
CA CYS A 190 11.59 -21.01 -27.47
C CYS A 190 11.46 -22.10 -26.38
N THR A 191 10.31 -22.22 -25.70
CA THR A 191 10.07 -23.37 -24.82
C THR A 191 9.38 -24.48 -25.65
N PRO A 192 10.10 -25.52 -26.12
CA PRO A 192 9.41 -26.68 -26.68
C PRO A 192 8.54 -27.29 -25.58
N ARG A 193 7.26 -27.54 -25.89
CA ARG A 193 6.46 -28.46 -25.09
C ARG A 193 7.06 -29.83 -25.33
N LEU A 194 7.65 -30.42 -24.30
CA LEU A 194 7.91 -31.84 -24.27
C LEU A 194 6.57 -32.47 -23.91
N ASP A 195 5.96 -33.11 -24.90
CA ASP A 195 4.94 -34.14 -24.71
C ASP A 195 5.62 -35.41 -24.17
#